data_AF-A0A557XVH6-F1
#
_entry.id   AF-A0A557XVH6-F1
#
_cell.length_a   1.000
_cell.length_b   1.000
_cell.length_c   1.000
_cell.angle_alpha   90.00
_cell.angle_beta   90.00
_cell.angle_gamma   90.00
#
_symmetry.space_group_name_H-M   'P 1'
#
loop_
_entity.id
_entity.type
_entity.pdbx_description
1 polymer ?
#
loop_
_entity_poly.entity_id
_entity_poly.type
_entity_poly.pdbx_seq_one_letter_code
_entity_poly.pdbx_strand_id
1 'polypeptide(L)'
;MFDGYRFHDGFHGGPVTVVVEDGRIGAVDFAGTGCPPDLPLVDLGGAALLPGLVDAHTHLCWDPDGDPEDLAREPRDALVERARRHAAAALSAGITTLRDLGDRDFATLTLREDYTRGAEAGPELLVSGPPLTRRGGHCWYLGGEAEDTEALVDAVRERAARGVDWVKIMATGGFTTVGTDPWRPQYDDGQLAAVVEAAHRVGLPVTAHAHATAGIAAAVAAGVDGIEHCTFLTEAGVAASPQVVEAIVGRGVWCGITIGRVLPETPEEIRALMEGVRRSIRRLVDAGAHVAFSTDAGIEPAKRHDVLPDDLADLSRHGFTGTEVLAGATSAAAASCGLGHRKGRIATGYDADLIAVPAAVRHDLAALRDVEAVWRGGRGVARRG
;
A
#
# COMPACT_ATOMS: atom_id res chain seq x y z
N MET A 1 1.94 22.95 5.47
CA MET A 1 1.20 21.94 4.66
C MET A 1 2.20 21.07 3.91
N PHE A 2 1.96 19.77 3.77
CA PHE A 2 2.72 18.90 2.85
C PHE A 2 1.88 18.68 1.59
N ASP A 3 2.42 18.85 0.39
CA ASP A 3 1.65 18.74 -0.87
C ASP A 3 1.68 17.35 -1.52
N GLY A 4 2.33 16.37 -0.89
CA GLY A 4 2.64 15.06 -1.47
C GLY A 4 4.10 14.90 -1.87
N TYR A 5 4.87 15.99 -1.99
CA TYR A 5 6.30 15.97 -2.32
C TYR A 5 7.17 16.81 -1.40
N ARG A 6 6.63 17.90 -0.83
CA ARG A 6 7.38 18.82 0.02
C ARG A 6 6.48 19.59 0.98
N PHE A 7 7.10 20.14 2.01
CA PHE A 7 6.45 21.07 2.93
C PHE A 7 6.41 22.50 2.36
N HIS A 8 5.31 23.18 2.64
CA HIS A 8 5.05 24.58 2.34
C HIS A 8 4.66 25.32 3.61
N ASP A 9 5.36 26.42 3.89
CA ASP A 9 5.21 27.23 5.09
C ASP A 9 4.40 28.54 4.85
N GLY A 10 3.91 28.75 3.62
CA GLY A 10 3.23 29.99 3.20
C GLY A 10 4.21 31.12 2.88
N PHE A 11 4.19 31.67 1.66
CA PHE A 11 5.24 32.61 1.23
C PHE A 11 5.20 33.98 1.94
N HIS A 12 4.02 34.48 2.32
CA HIS A 12 3.86 35.78 2.99
C HIS A 12 3.60 35.68 4.50
N GLY A 13 3.85 34.52 5.12
CA GLY A 13 3.54 34.28 6.53
C GLY A 13 2.04 34.13 6.83
N GLY A 14 1.19 34.16 5.80
CA GLY A 14 -0.23 33.82 5.88
C GLY A 14 -0.47 32.31 5.75
N PRO A 15 -1.63 31.80 6.23
CA PRO A 15 -1.94 30.38 6.19
C PRO A 15 -2.16 29.90 4.75
N VAL A 16 -1.63 28.71 4.43
CA VAL A 16 -1.94 28.01 3.17
C VAL A 16 -3.42 27.63 3.18
N THR A 17 -4.15 27.93 2.11
CA THR A 17 -5.59 27.64 1.99
C THR A 17 -5.84 26.62 0.89
N VAL A 18 -6.74 25.67 1.14
CA VAL A 18 -7.19 24.67 0.17
C VAL A 18 -8.69 24.83 -0.02
N VAL A 19 -9.13 25.09 -1.24
CA VAL A 19 -10.54 25.20 -1.60
C VAL A 19 -11.02 23.84 -2.09
N VAL A 20 -12.09 23.34 -1.50
CA VAL A 20 -12.69 22.05 -1.84
C VAL A 20 -14.05 22.27 -2.49
N GLU A 21 -14.24 21.70 -3.68
CA GLU A 21 -15.45 21.79 -4.49
C GLU A 21 -15.81 20.40 -5.00
N ASP A 22 -17.05 19.96 -4.76
CA ASP A 22 -17.57 18.66 -5.23
C ASP A 22 -16.65 17.45 -4.94
N GLY A 23 -16.02 17.46 -3.77
CA GLY A 23 -15.11 16.41 -3.31
C GLY A 23 -13.72 16.41 -3.96
N ARG A 24 -13.38 17.47 -4.69
CA ARG A 24 -12.06 17.72 -5.28
C ARG A 24 -11.44 19.01 -4.76
N ILE A 25 -10.14 19.13 -4.92
CA ILE A 25 -9.40 20.36 -4.64
C ILE A 25 -9.59 21.30 -5.84
N GLY A 26 -10.35 22.39 -5.66
CA GLY A 26 -10.57 23.39 -6.69
C GLY A 26 -9.38 24.35 -6.83
N ALA A 27 -8.80 24.77 -5.70
CA ALA A 27 -7.65 25.67 -5.68
C ALA A 27 -6.76 25.43 -4.46
N VAL A 28 -5.48 25.78 -4.59
CA VAL A 28 -4.51 25.81 -3.49
C VAL A 28 -3.81 27.17 -3.50
N ASP A 29 -3.94 27.92 -2.42
CA ASP A 29 -3.24 29.19 -2.22
C ASP A 29 -2.03 28.99 -1.30
N PHE A 30 -0.85 28.96 -1.91
CA PHE A 30 0.44 28.92 -1.20
C PHE A 30 0.96 30.30 -0.80
N ALA A 31 0.40 31.38 -1.37
CA ALA A 31 0.83 32.75 -1.10
C ALA A 31 0.28 33.26 0.24
N GLY A 32 -0.78 32.65 0.77
CA GLY A 32 -1.38 33.03 2.05
C GLY A 32 -2.18 34.32 1.94
N THR A 33 -2.87 34.49 0.82
CA THR A 33 -3.73 35.64 0.52
C THR A 33 -5.04 35.64 1.31
N GLY A 34 -5.36 34.52 1.96
CA GLY A 34 -6.49 34.37 2.88
C GLY A 34 -7.69 33.68 2.25
N CYS A 35 -8.71 33.39 3.08
CA CYS A 35 -9.94 32.74 2.64
C CYS A 35 -10.87 33.74 1.94
N PRO A 36 -11.47 33.41 0.78
CA PRO A 36 -12.56 34.19 0.22
C PRO A 36 -13.69 34.37 1.26
N PRO A 37 -14.26 35.57 1.43
CA PRO A 37 -15.16 35.90 2.54
C PRO A 37 -16.49 35.11 2.52
N ASP A 38 -16.89 34.59 1.36
CA ASP A 38 -18.18 33.93 1.16
C ASP A 38 -18.13 32.40 1.25
N LEU A 39 -16.96 31.82 1.56
CA LEU A 39 -16.80 30.36 1.68
C LEU A 39 -16.76 29.91 3.16
N PRO A 40 -17.41 28.79 3.51
CA PRO A 40 -17.25 28.18 4.82
C PRO A 40 -15.77 27.86 5.10
N LEU A 41 -15.26 28.36 6.23
CA LEU A 41 -13.88 28.14 6.64
C LEU A 41 -13.81 27.03 7.69
N VAL A 42 -12.97 26.03 7.44
CA VAL A 42 -12.52 25.08 8.45
C VAL A 42 -11.12 25.50 8.89
N ASP A 43 -11.03 26.15 10.05
CA ASP A 43 -9.75 26.52 10.64
C ASP A 43 -9.11 25.28 11.30
N LEU A 44 -7.89 24.95 10.86
CA LEU A 44 -7.09 23.85 11.40
C LEU A 44 -6.11 24.33 12.47
N GLY A 45 -6.16 25.61 12.84
CA GLY A 45 -5.26 26.22 13.80
C GLY A 45 -3.80 26.02 13.42
N GLY A 46 -3.04 25.41 14.32
CA GLY A 46 -1.62 25.10 14.12
C GLY A 46 -1.33 23.75 13.46
N ALA A 47 -2.32 23.00 12.99
CA ALA A 47 -2.11 21.68 12.41
C ALA A 47 -1.43 21.75 11.03
N ALA A 48 -0.73 20.68 10.66
CA ALA A 48 -0.28 20.44 9.30
C ALA A 48 -1.33 19.67 8.51
N LEU A 49 -1.67 20.19 7.33
CA LEU A 49 -2.50 19.49 6.34
C LEU A 49 -1.62 18.65 5.40
N LEU A 50 -1.99 17.39 5.19
CA LEU A 50 -1.35 16.43 4.28
C LEU A 50 -2.42 15.81 3.34
N PRO A 51 -2.03 15.26 2.17
CA PRO A 51 -2.90 14.31 1.47
C PRO A 51 -3.20 13.13 2.39
N GLY A 52 -4.37 12.50 2.21
CA GLY A 52 -4.69 11.26 2.89
C GLY A 52 -3.64 10.19 2.61
N LEU A 53 -3.33 9.38 3.63
CA LEU A 53 -2.36 8.30 3.49
C LEU A 53 -2.92 7.20 2.58
N VAL A 54 -2.01 6.53 1.88
CA VAL A 54 -2.29 5.39 1.02
C VAL A 54 -1.50 4.20 1.52
N ASP A 55 -2.19 3.12 1.90
CA ASP A 55 -1.54 1.84 2.17
C ASP A 55 -1.66 0.95 0.94
N ALA A 56 -0.54 0.75 0.24
CA ALA A 56 -0.52 0.02 -1.01
C ALA A 56 -0.43 -1.51 -0.84
N HIS A 57 -0.43 -2.03 0.40
CA HIS A 57 -0.41 -3.48 0.64
C HIS A 57 -1.07 -3.81 1.97
N THR A 58 -2.30 -4.31 1.90
CA THR A 58 -3.06 -4.75 3.08
C THR A 58 -3.81 -6.05 2.82
N HIS A 59 -4.28 -6.66 3.90
CA HIS A 59 -5.13 -7.84 3.92
C HIS A 59 -6.30 -7.63 4.90
N LEU A 60 -7.39 -7.02 4.44
CA LEU A 60 -8.52 -6.60 5.25
C LEU A 60 -9.32 -7.75 5.84
N CYS A 61 -9.33 -8.91 5.19
CA CYS A 61 -10.03 -10.09 5.69
C CYS A 61 -9.24 -10.85 6.77
N TRP A 62 -7.95 -10.57 6.96
CA TRP A 62 -7.12 -11.31 7.91
C TRP A 62 -7.37 -10.84 9.33
N ASP A 63 -7.38 -11.78 10.28
CA ASP A 63 -7.37 -11.46 11.70
C ASP A 63 -5.91 -11.40 12.17
N PRO A 64 -5.37 -10.22 12.56
CA PRO A 64 -3.99 -10.10 13.00
C PRO A 64 -3.69 -10.92 14.27
N ASP A 65 -4.71 -11.29 15.04
CA ASP A 65 -4.58 -12.07 16.26
C ASP A 65 -4.87 -13.59 16.05
N GLY A 66 -5.22 -13.99 14.81
CA GLY A 66 -5.63 -15.36 14.45
C GLY A 66 -4.62 -16.13 13.60
N ASP A 67 -4.93 -17.40 13.32
CA ASP A 67 -4.18 -18.19 12.34
C ASP A 67 -4.67 -17.84 10.93
N PRO A 68 -3.80 -17.36 10.01
CA PRO A 68 -4.20 -17.05 8.64
C PRO A 68 -4.87 -18.21 7.90
N GLU A 69 -4.52 -19.47 8.22
CA GLU A 69 -5.11 -20.64 7.54
C GLU A 69 -6.59 -20.86 7.91
N ASP A 70 -7.06 -20.31 9.04
CA ASP A 70 -8.48 -20.38 9.42
C ASP A 70 -9.39 -19.70 8.39
N LEU A 71 -8.86 -18.71 7.64
CA LEU A 71 -9.56 -18.03 6.56
C LEU A 71 -10.19 -19.01 5.59
N ALA A 72 -9.55 -20.15 5.30
CA ALA A 72 -10.04 -21.18 4.37
C ALA A 72 -11.42 -21.74 4.74
N ARG A 73 -11.85 -21.62 5.99
CA ARG A 73 -13.10 -22.21 6.52
C ARG A 73 -14.14 -21.18 6.92
N GLU A 74 -13.77 -19.90 6.99
CA GLU A 74 -14.69 -18.86 7.42
C GLU A 74 -15.87 -18.69 6.44
N PRO A 75 -17.04 -18.21 6.85
CA PRO A 75 -18.07 -17.82 5.89
C PRO A 75 -17.74 -16.46 5.27
N ARG A 76 -18.02 -16.29 3.98
CA ARG A 76 -17.75 -15.05 3.23
C ARG A 76 -18.31 -13.80 3.91
N ASP A 77 -19.52 -13.86 4.46
CA ASP A 77 -20.15 -12.70 5.11
C ASP A 77 -19.38 -12.25 6.36
N ALA A 78 -18.75 -13.18 7.09
CA ALA A 78 -17.89 -12.83 8.22
C ALA A 78 -16.60 -12.13 7.74
N LEU A 79 -16.05 -12.55 6.59
CA LEU A 79 -14.89 -11.91 5.99
C LEU A 79 -15.18 -10.47 5.54
N VAL A 80 -16.35 -10.23 4.93
CA VAL A 80 -16.80 -8.88 4.53
C VAL A 80 -16.95 -7.98 5.76
N GLU A 81 -17.59 -8.50 6.82
CA GLU A 81 -17.81 -7.75 8.05
C GLU A 81 -16.50 -7.47 8.81
N ARG A 82 -15.54 -8.41 8.78
CA ARG A 82 -14.19 -8.16 9.29
C ARG A 82 -13.46 -7.10 8.48
N ALA A 83 -13.47 -7.21 7.15
CA ALA A 83 -12.86 -6.22 6.26
C ALA A 83 -13.42 -4.81 6.47
N ARG A 84 -14.73 -4.70 6.70
CA ARG A 84 -15.41 -3.43 7.04
C ARG A 84 -14.83 -2.79 8.30
N ARG A 85 -14.67 -3.56 9.39
CA ARG A 85 -14.08 -3.05 10.63
C ARG A 85 -12.64 -2.61 10.46
N HIS A 86 -11.85 -3.39 9.72
CA HIS A 86 -10.45 -3.08 9.43
C HIS A 86 -10.28 -1.85 8.54
N ALA A 87 -11.11 -1.69 7.51
CA ALA A 87 -11.14 -0.50 6.67
C ALA A 87 -11.56 0.76 7.47
N ALA A 88 -12.50 0.62 8.41
CA ALA A 88 -12.89 1.70 9.30
C ALA A 88 -11.76 2.11 10.26
N ALA A 89 -11.04 1.14 10.83
CA ALA A 89 -9.87 1.40 11.66
C ALA A 89 -8.79 2.16 10.87
N ALA A 90 -8.44 1.68 9.67
CA ALA A 90 -7.50 2.33 8.76
C ALA A 90 -7.89 3.79 8.45
N LEU A 91 -9.16 4.01 8.08
CA LEU A 91 -9.67 5.35 7.77
C LEU A 91 -9.58 6.29 8.98
N SER A 92 -9.83 5.78 10.19
CA SER A 92 -9.71 6.57 11.43
C SER A 92 -8.28 6.99 11.74
N ALA A 93 -7.29 6.26 11.22
CA ALA A 93 -5.86 6.57 11.30
C ALA A 93 -5.35 7.41 10.11
N GLY A 94 -6.26 7.98 9.31
CA GLY A 94 -5.91 8.84 8.18
C GLY A 94 -5.56 8.10 6.89
N ILE A 95 -5.77 6.78 6.83
CA ILE A 95 -5.55 5.98 5.62
C ILE A 95 -6.81 6.02 4.76
N THR A 96 -6.78 6.88 3.74
CA THR A 96 -7.95 7.16 2.89
C THR A 96 -8.05 6.25 1.67
N THR A 97 -6.96 5.56 1.33
CA THR A 97 -6.91 4.61 0.22
C THR A 97 -6.16 3.35 0.65
N LEU A 98 -6.70 2.19 0.32
CA LEU A 98 -6.14 0.88 0.65
C LEU A 98 -6.08 0.04 -0.63
N ARG A 99 -4.96 -0.66 -0.85
CA ARG A 99 -4.87 -1.72 -1.85
C ARG A 99 -4.81 -3.08 -1.15
N ASP A 100 -5.93 -3.80 -1.21
CA ASP A 100 -6.05 -5.15 -0.70
C ASP A 100 -5.50 -6.16 -1.71
N LEU A 101 -4.39 -6.79 -1.32
CA LEU A 101 -3.63 -7.71 -2.18
C LEU A 101 -3.88 -9.18 -1.86
N GLY A 102 -4.96 -9.50 -1.15
CA GLY A 102 -5.36 -10.89 -0.99
C GLY A 102 -6.49 -11.10 -0.01
N ASP A 103 -7.60 -11.60 -0.53
CA ASP A 103 -8.74 -12.07 0.24
C ASP A 103 -9.26 -13.42 -0.28
N ARG A 104 -10.24 -14.00 0.41
CA ARG A 104 -10.95 -15.20 -0.05
C ARG A 104 -12.37 -14.84 -0.51
N ASP A 105 -12.84 -15.53 -1.55
CA ASP A 105 -14.19 -15.40 -2.12
C ASP A 105 -14.54 -13.98 -2.59
N PHE A 106 -13.54 -13.17 -2.95
CA PHE A 106 -13.72 -11.79 -3.41
C PHE A 106 -14.55 -10.98 -2.39
N ALA A 107 -14.27 -11.17 -1.10
CA ALA A 107 -15.00 -10.51 -0.02
C ALA A 107 -14.78 -8.99 -0.05
N THR A 108 -13.55 -8.55 -0.28
CA THR A 108 -13.20 -7.12 -0.32
C THR A 108 -13.80 -6.41 -1.54
N LEU A 109 -14.03 -7.13 -2.63
CA LEU A 109 -14.75 -6.61 -3.81
C LEU A 109 -16.17 -6.16 -3.45
N THR A 110 -16.92 -6.93 -2.66
CA THR A 110 -18.25 -6.51 -2.20
C THR A 110 -18.18 -5.25 -1.35
N LEU A 111 -17.22 -5.16 -0.44
CA LEU A 111 -17.04 -3.96 0.38
C LEU A 111 -16.70 -2.73 -0.49
N ARG A 112 -15.83 -2.91 -1.49
CA ARG A 112 -15.49 -1.85 -2.45
C ARG A 112 -16.70 -1.39 -3.25
N GLU A 113 -17.54 -2.29 -3.71
CA GLU A 113 -18.79 -1.97 -4.41
C GLU A 113 -19.76 -1.20 -3.50
N ASP A 114 -19.87 -1.57 -2.23
CA ASP A 114 -20.68 -0.88 -1.22
C ASP A 114 -20.24 0.58 -1.02
N TYR A 115 -18.93 0.83 -0.98
CA TYR A 115 -18.38 2.18 -0.89
C TYR A 115 -18.54 2.96 -2.19
N THR A 116 -18.35 2.31 -3.34
CA THR A 116 -18.44 2.94 -4.67
C THR A 116 -19.88 3.39 -4.98
N ARG A 117 -20.88 2.57 -4.62
CA ARG A 117 -22.31 2.89 -4.81
C ARG A 117 -22.86 3.83 -3.73
N GLY A 118 -22.04 4.24 -2.76
CA GLY A 118 -22.41 5.13 -1.67
C GLY A 118 -23.37 4.52 -0.65
N ALA A 119 -23.43 3.19 -0.55
CA ALA A 119 -24.26 2.50 0.44
C ALA A 119 -23.68 2.60 1.85
N GLU A 120 -22.36 2.69 1.91
CA GLU A 120 -21.60 2.87 3.13
C GLU A 120 -20.43 3.85 2.86
N ALA A 121 -20.01 4.58 3.87
CA ALA A 121 -18.81 5.41 3.80
C ALA A 121 -17.58 4.60 4.21
N GLY A 122 -16.46 4.82 3.54
CA GLY A 122 -15.20 4.12 3.80
C GLY A 122 -14.06 4.66 2.95
N PRO A 123 -12.83 4.15 3.12
CA PRO A 123 -11.70 4.50 2.27
C PRO A 123 -11.95 4.08 0.81
N GLU A 124 -11.17 4.62 -0.12
CA GLU A 124 -11.07 4.04 -1.47
C GLU A 124 -10.41 2.67 -1.35
N LEU A 125 -11.02 1.64 -1.95
CA LEU A 125 -10.46 0.29 -1.99
C LEU A 125 -10.05 -0.06 -3.41
N LEU A 126 -8.84 -0.57 -3.58
CA LEU A 126 -8.38 -1.30 -4.76
C LEU A 126 -8.20 -2.75 -4.35
N VAL A 127 -8.76 -3.68 -5.10
CA VAL A 127 -8.81 -5.09 -4.68
C VAL A 127 -8.23 -6.01 -5.74
N SER A 128 -7.59 -7.09 -5.30
CA SER A 128 -7.10 -8.14 -6.19
C SER A 128 -7.92 -9.44 -6.16
N GLY A 129 -8.71 -9.65 -5.09
CA GLY A 129 -9.32 -10.94 -4.80
C GLY A 129 -8.28 -11.99 -4.37
N PRO A 130 -8.56 -13.28 -4.58
CA PRO A 130 -7.61 -14.34 -4.24
C PRO A 130 -6.32 -14.25 -5.08
N PRO A 131 -5.13 -14.17 -4.44
CA PRO A 131 -3.86 -14.12 -5.16
C PRO A 131 -3.56 -15.45 -5.85
N LEU A 132 -2.97 -15.40 -7.04
CA LEU A 132 -2.51 -16.58 -7.77
C LEU A 132 -1.35 -17.23 -7.02
N THR A 133 -1.44 -18.52 -6.73
CA THR A 133 -0.40 -19.25 -6.01
C THR A 133 -0.39 -20.73 -6.39
N ARG A 134 0.75 -21.42 -6.19
CA ARG A 134 0.81 -22.87 -6.48
C ARG A 134 -0.02 -23.65 -5.46
N ARG A 135 -0.28 -24.93 -5.76
CA ARG A 135 -0.95 -25.79 -4.77
C ARG A 135 -0.12 -25.91 -3.51
N GLY A 136 -0.71 -25.58 -2.36
CA GLY A 136 0.01 -25.48 -1.08
C GLY A 136 1.09 -24.39 -1.04
N GLY A 137 1.12 -23.49 -2.02
CA GLY A 137 2.04 -22.36 -2.08
C GLY A 137 1.68 -21.26 -1.09
N HIS A 138 2.45 -20.17 -1.10
CA HIS A 138 2.21 -19.06 -0.20
C HIS A 138 0.77 -18.52 -0.34
N CYS A 139 0.07 -18.36 0.78
CA CYS A 139 -1.34 -17.94 0.87
C CYS A 139 -2.35 -18.84 0.10
N TRP A 140 -2.06 -20.13 -0.08
CA TRP A 140 -2.96 -21.09 -0.75
C TRP A 140 -4.38 -21.10 -0.18
N TYR A 141 -4.53 -20.88 1.13
CA TYR A 141 -5.80 -20.84 1.86
C TYR A 141 -6.76 -19.72 1.43
N LEU A 142 -6.29 -18.76 0.62
CA LEU A 142 -7.14 -17.72 0.02
C LEU A 142 -7.88 -18.21 -1.23
N GLY A 143 -7.56 -19.39 -1.76
CA GLY A 143 -8.31 -20.04 -2.83
C GLY A 143 -7.94 -19.62 -4.26
N GLY A 144 -6.74 -19.09 -4.47
CA GLY A 144 -6.21 -18.75 -5.79
C GLY A 144 -5.23 -19.77 -6.37
N GLU A 145 -5.31 -21.03 -5.94
CA GLU A 145 -4.38 -22.08 -6.36
C GLU A 145 -4.49 -22.39 -7.87
N ALA A 146 -3.38 -22.26 -8.60
CA ALA A 146 -3.26 -22.56 -10.02
C ALA A 146 -1.86 -23.11 -10.33
N GLU A 147 -1.79 -24.31 -10.91
CA GLU A 147 -0.54 -25.07 -11.04
C GLU A 147 0.10 -24.94 -12.42
N ASP A 148 -0.70 -25.05 -13.49
CA ASP A 148 -0.25 -24.98 -14.88
C ASP A 148 -0.61 -23.63 -15.52
N THR A 149 -0.05 -23.40 -16.72
CA THR A 149 -0.21 -22.13 -17.44
C THR A 149 -1.67 -21.86 -17.83
N GLU A 150 -2.43 -22.89 -18.18
CA GLU A 150 -3.84 -22.72 -18.59
C GLU A 150 -4.69 -22.30 -17.39
N ALA A 151 -4.53 -22.97 -16.24
CA ALA A 151 -5.20 -22.62 -14.99
C ALA A 151 -4.86 -21.19 -14.53
N LEU A 152 -3.59 -20.77 -14.67
CA LEU A 152 -3.17 -19.41 -14.35
C LEU A 152 -3.88 -18.36 -15.22
N VAL A 153 -3.94 -18.59 -16.54
CA VAL A 153 -4.60 -17.68 -17.48
C VAL A 153 -6.11 -17.63 -17.21
N ASP A 154 -6.74 -18.76 -16.91
CA ASP A 154 -8.17 -18.81 -16.58
C ASP A 154 -8.48 -18.11 -15.25
N ALA A 155 -7.61 -18.25 -14.25
CA ALA A 155 -7.74 -17.52 -12.99
C ALA A 155 -7.63 -16.00 -13.19
N VAL A 156 -6.73 -15.53 -14.07
CA VAL A 156 -6.66 -14.11 -14.47
C VAL A 156 -7.95 -13.65 -15.15
N ARG A 157 -8.50 -14.45 -16.08
CA ARG A 157 -9.78 -14.15 -16.75
C ARG A 157 -10.95 -14.06 -15.77
N GLU A 158 -11.00 -14.93 -14.77
CA GLU A 158 -12.01 -14.90 -13.72
C GLU A 158 -11.96 -13.57 -12.94
N ARG A 159 -10.76 -13.18 -12.52
CA ARG A 159 -10.52 -11.92 -11.79
C ARG A 159 -10.91 -10.71 -12.62
N ALA A 160 -10.56 -10.70 -13.90
CA ALA A 160 -10.97 -9.66 -14.84
C ALA A 160 -12.50 -9.61 -15.03
N ALA A 161 -13.15 -10.77 -15.19
CA ALA A 161 -14.61 -10.85 -15.35
C ALA A 161 -15.37 -10.37 -14.10
N ARG A 162 -14.78 -10.53 -12.91
CA ARG A 162 -15.31 -9.98 -11.65
C ARG A 162 -15.02 -8.49 -11.46
N GLY A 163 -14.11 -7.93 -12.25
CA GLY A 163 -13.77 -6.50 -12.22
C GLY A 163 -12.88 -6.13 -11.03
N VAL A 164 -11.91 -6.97 -10.68
CA VAL A 164 -10.83 -6.58 -9.73
C VAL A 164 -9.96 -5.47 -10.32
N ASP A 165 -9.19 -4.79 -9.47
CA ASP A 165 -8.32 -3.68 -9.88
C ASP A 165 -6.89 -4.13 -10.18
N TRP A 166 -6.46 -5.25 -9.58
CA TRP A 166 -5.11 -5.79 -9.68
C TRP A 166 -5.11 -7.31 -9.77
N VAL A 167 -4.11 -7.87 -10.44
CA VAL A 167 -3.76 -9.28 -10.31
C VAL A 167 -2.57 -9.39 -9.37
N LYS A 168 -2.72 -10.15 -8.28
CA LYS A 168 -1.62 -10.50 -7.38
C LYS A 168 -1.15 -11.93 -7.66
N ILE A 169 0.16 -12.15 -7.71
CA ILE A 169 0.76 -13.48 -7.84
C ILE A 169 1.85 -13.72 -6.79
N MET A 170 1.91 -14.94 -6.25
CA MET A 170 2.95 -15.36 -5.32
C MET A 170 4.15 -15.95 -6.07
N ALA A 171 5.10 -15.09 -6.46
CA ALA A 171 6.27 -15.50 -7.23
C ALA A 171 7.30 -16.30 -6.40
N THR A 172 7.30 -16.14 -5.07
CA THR A 172 8.14 -16.91 -4.13
C THR A 172 7.30 -17.42 -2.96
N GLY A 173 7.86 -18.32 -2.14
CA GLY A 173 7.28 -18.63 -0.84
C GLY A 173 7.25 -17.39 0.08
N GLY A 174 6.66 -17.52 1.26
CA GLY A 174 6.52 -16.44 2.23
C GLY A 174 6.65 -16.92 3.67
N PHE A 175 6.75 -15.98 4.60
CA PHE A 175 6.99 -16.29 6.01
C PHE A 175 5.73 -16.70 6.77
N THR A 176 4.54 -16.28 6.31
CA THR A 176 3.26 -16.49 7.00
C THR A 176 2.50 -17.74 6.54
N THR A 177 3.09 -18.56 5.65
CA THR A 177 2.50 -19.84 5.24
C THR A 177 3.49 -20.97 5.53
N VAL A 178 3.08 -21.87 6.42
CA VAL A 178 3.91 -23.00 6.84
C VAL A 178 4.24 -23.88 5.64
N GLY A 179 5.50 -24.30 5.53
CA GLY A 179 5.96 -25.20 4.48
C GLY A 179 6.34 -24.54 3.15
N THR A 180 6.22 -23.21 3.04
CA THR A 180 6.67 -22.47 1.85
C THR A 180 8.08 -21.91 2.04
N ASP A 181 8.85 -21.81 0.95
CA ASP A 181 10.26 -21.38 0.99
C ASP A 181 10.42 -19.95 0.43
N PRO A 182 10.62 -18.92 1.27
CA PRO A 182 10.78 -17.54 0.81
C PRO A 182 12.11 -17.26 0.10
N TRP A 183 13.05 -18.22 0.09
CA TRP A 183 14.30 -18.14 -0.66
C TRP A 183 14.21 -18.72 -2.08
N ARG A 184 13.06 -19.27 -2.48
CA ARG A 184 12.90 -19.91 -3.80
C ARG A 184 11.71 -19.37 -4.60
N PRO A 185 11.84 -19.29 -5.94
CA PRO A 185 10.70 -19.08 -6.83
C PRO A 185 9.69 -20.22 -6.72
N GLN A 186 8.40 -19.90 -6.85
CA GLN A 186 7.33 -20.89 -6.95
C GLN A 186 6.96 -21.18 -8.40
N TYR A 187 7.00 -20.20 -9.30
CA TYR A 187 6.63 -20.36 -10.71
C TYR A 187 7.86 -20.28 -11.63
N ASP A 188 7.77 -20.92 -12.79
CA ASP A 188 8.76 -20.74 -13.85
C ASP A 188 8.51 -19.44 -14.66
N ASP A 189 9.52 -19.05 -15.46
CA ASP A 189 9.48 -17.81 -16.24
C ASP A 189 8.32 -17.76 -17.24
N GLY A 190 7.97 -18.90 -17.83
CA GLY A 190 6.88 -19.01 -18.82
C GLY A 190 5.52 -18.78 -18.17
N GLN A 191 5.31 -19.33 -16.97
CA GLN A 191 4.11 -19.15 -16.18
C GLN A 191 3.91 -17.70 -15.74
N LEU A 192 4.97 -17.06 -15.23
CA LEU A 192 4.92 -15.64 -14.86
C LEU A 192 4.61 -14.75 -16.06
N ALA A 193 5.27 -14.98 -17.20
CA ALA A 193 5.02 -14.24 -18.44
C ALA A 193 3.58 -14.42 -18.95
N ALA A 194 3.03 -15.64 -18.88
CA ALA A 194 1.66 -15.90 -19.30
C ALA A 194 0.61 -15.17 -18.45
N VAL A 195 0.84 -15.07 -17.12
CA VAL A 195 -0.03 -14.29 -16.22
C VAL A 195 0.01 -12.82 -16.57
N VAL A 196 1.21 -12.25 -16.75
CA VAL A 196 1.39 -10.84 -17.13
C VAL A 196 0.71 -10.55 -18.48
N GLU A 197 0.97 -11.38 -19.50
CA GLU A 197 0.38 -11.20 -20.82
C GLU A 197 -1.16 -11.29 -20.76
N ALA A 198 -1.70 -12.23 -19.99
CA ALA A 198 -3.15 -12.37 -19.82
C ALA A 198 -3.79 -11.17 -19.14
N ALA A 199 -3.17 -10.65 -18.08
CA ALA A 199 -3.68 -9.51 -17.33
C ALA A 199 -3.60 -8.22 -18.16
N HIS A 200 -2.46 -7.96 -18.80
CA HIS A 200 -2.25 -6.77 -19.63
C HIS A 200 -3.18 -6.73 -20.85
N ARG A 201 -3.51 -7.88 -21.46
CA ARG A 201 -4.49 -7.95 -22.57
C ARG A 201 -5.89 -7.45 -22.18
N VAL A 202 -6.24 -7.51 -20.89
CA VAL A 202 -7.52 -7.03 -20.36
C VAL A 202 -7.36 -5.73 -19.56
N GLY A 203 -6.18 -5.10 -19.61
CA GLY A 203 -5.91 -3.81 -18.97
C GLY A 203 -5.70 -3.88 -17.46
N LEU A 204 -5.44 -5.06 -16.89
CA LEU A 204 -5.16 -5.21 -15.46
C LEU A 204 -3.65 -5.22 -15.19
N PRO A 205 -3.16 -4.42 -14.22
CA PRO A 205 -1.78 -4.50 -13.77
C PRO A 205 -1.54 -5.74 -12.90
N VAL A 206 -0.29 -6.19 -12.85
CA VAL A 206 0.17 -7.35 -12.06
C VAL A 206 1.18 -6.90 -11.01
N THR A 207 0.97 -7.32 -9.77
CA THR A 207 1.99 -7.22 -8.71
C THR A 207 2.38 -8.60 -8.19
N ALA A 208 3.66 -8.82 -7.92
CA ALA A 208 4.17 -10.09 -7.43
C ALA A 208 4.68 -9.99 -5.98
N HIS A 209 4.25 -10.91 -5.12
CA HIS A 209 4.95 -11.20 -3.86
C HIS A 209 6.28 -11.87 -4.19
N ALA A 210 7.40 -11.24 -3.81
CA ALA A 210 8.71 -11.83 -4.02
C ALA A 210 9.72 -11.42 -2.94
N HIS A 211 10.20 -12.42 -2.20
CA HIS A 211 11.32 -12.27 -1.28
C HIS A 211 12.65 -12.69 -1.92
N ALA A 212 12.69 -13.88 -2.53
CA ALA A 212 13.89 -14.42 -3.16
C ALA A 212 14.38 -13.53 -4.32
N THR A 213 15.67 -13.22 -4.35
CA THR A 213 16.29 -12.44 -5.44
C THR A 213 16.03 -13.04 -6.82
N ALA A 214 16.06 -14.38 -6.92
CA ALA A 214 15.74 -15.08 -8.17
C ALA A 214 14.27 -14.87 -8.59
N GLY A 215 13.34 -14.89 -7.63
CA GLY A 215 11.92 -14.65 -7.91
C GLY A 215 11.63 -13.19 -8.29
N ILE A 216 12.30 -12.23 -7.64
CA ILE A 216 12.25 -10.81 -8.01
C ILE A 216 12.74 -10.64 -9.45
N ALA A 217 13.90 -11.23 -9.79
CA ALA A 217 14.46 -11.15 -11.14
C ALA A 217 13.52 -11.76 -12.20
N ALA A 218 12.93 -12.93 -11.93
CA ALA A 218 12.01 -13.60 -12.82
C ALA A 218 10.71 -12.78 -13.03
N ALA A 219 10.13 -12.24 -11.96
CA ALA A 219 8.93 -11.41 -12.05
C ALA A 219 9.19 -10.11 -12.84
N VAL A 220 10.32 -9.44 -12.58
CA VAL A 220 10.73 -8.24 -13.34
C VAL A 220 10.95 -8.56 -14.83
N ALA A 221 11.56 -9.71 -15.13
CA ALA A 221 11.76 -10.15 -16.51
C ALA A 221 10.42 -10.47 -17.21
N ALA A 222 9.46 -11.06 -16.50
CA ALA A 222 8.11 -11.34 -16.98
C ALA A 222 7.29 -10.06 -17.27
N GLY A 223 7.66 -8.92 -16.66
CA GLY A 223 7.05 -7.63 -16.93
C GLY A 223 5.93 -7.25 -15.97
N VAL A 224 5.99 -7.71 -14.72
CA VAL A 224 5.06 -7.24 -13.68
C VAL A 224 5.17 -5.73 -13.47
N ASP A 225 4.07 -5.10 -13.08
CA ASP A 225 4.00 -3.66 -12.79
C ASP A 225 4.53 -3.33 -11.38
N GLY A 226 4.46 -4.30 -10.47
CA GLY A 226 4.93 -4.15 -9.09
C GLY A 226 5.57 -5.41 -8.50
N ILE A 227 6.48 -5.20 -7.56
CA ILE A 227 7.03 -6.21 -6.66
C ILE A 227 6.72 -5.79 -5.23
N GLU A 228 6.08 -6.67 -4.48
CA GLU A 228 5.86 -6.50 -3.06
C GLU A 228 6.97 -7.13 -2.23
N HIS A 229 7.27 -6.49 -1.10
CA HIS A 229 8.37 -6.74 -0.15
C HIS A 229 9.75 -6.43 -0.74
N CYS A 230 10.08 -7.03 -1.89
CA CYS A 230 11.34 -6.79 -2.60
C CYS A 230 12.57 -6.95 -1.68
N THR A 231 12.61 -8.03 -0.89
CA THR A 231 13.58 -8.18 0.21
C THR A 231 14.96 -8.67 -0.24
N PHE A 232 15.09 -9.21 -1.45
CA PHE A 232 16.34 -9.75 -2.01
C PHE A 232 16.99 -10.85 -1.16
N LEU A 233 16.20 -11.82 -0.72
CA LEU A 233 16.72 -13.00 -0.02
C LEU A 233 17.55 -13.87 -0.96
N THR A 234 18.63 -14.42 -0.42
CA THR A 234 19.50 -15.44 -1.00
C THR A 234 19.90 -16.41 0.10
N GLU A 235 20.37 -17.61 -0.26
CA GLU A 235 20.87 -18.59 0.74
C GLU A 235 22.02 -18.00 1.60
N ALA A 236 22.74 -17.01 1.07
CA ALA A 236 23.85 -16.34 1.75
C ALA A 236 23.44 -15.09 2.57
N GLY A 237 22.13 -14.76 2.63
CA GLY A 237 21.61 -13.57 3.29
C GLY A 237 20.89 -12.62 2.33
N VAL A 238 20.88 -11.32 2.64
CA VAL A 238 20.19 -10.30 1.83
C VAL A 238 21.15 -9.60 0.89
N ALA A 239 20.89 -9.69 -0.42
CA ALA A 239 21.77 -9.10 -1.43
C ALA A 239 20.99 -8.60 -2.65
N ALA A 240 20.67 -7.31 -2.68
CA ALA A 240 20.18 -6.64 -3.88
C ALA A 240 21.27 -6.61 -4.96
N SER A 241 21.14 -7.51 -5.95
CA SER A 241 22.04 -7.58 -7.11
C SER A 241 21.94 -6.28 -7.94
N PRO A 242 23.08 -5.67 -8.34
CA PRO A 242 23.06 -4.48 -9.20
C PRO A 242 22.23 -4.68 -10.48
N GLN A 243 22.35 -5.85 -11.11
CA GLN A 243 21.66 -6.16 -12.36
C GLN A 243 20.13 -6.22 -12.18
N VAL A 244 19.67 -6.74 -11.03
CA VAL A 244 18.23 -6.80 -10.74
C VAL A 244 17.70 -5.41 -10.40
N VAL A 245 18.45 -4.61 -9.65
CA VAL A 245 18.10 -3.20 -9.38
C VAL A 245 18.02 -2.39 -10.68
N GLU A 246 19.01 -2.52 -11.56
CA GLU A 246 19.00 -1.87 -12.88
C GLU A 246 17.81 -2.32 -13.73
N ALA A 247 17.43 -3.59 -13.68
CA ALA A 247 16.26 -4.10 -14.39
C ALA A 247 14.94 -3.53 -13.83
N ILE A 248 14.81 -3.42 -12.51
CA ILE A 248 13.65 -2.79 -11.85
C ILE A 248 13.52 -1.34 -12.31
N VAL A 249 14.60 -0.56 -12.22
CA VAL A 249 14.62 0.85 -12.61
C VAL A 249 14.36 1.01 -14.10
N GLY A 250 15.07 0.25 -14.94
CA GLY A 250 14.97 0.36 -16.40
C GLY A 250 13.60 -0.01 -16.95
N ARG A 251 12.83 -0.84 -16.23
CA ARG A 251 11.45 -1.21 -16.60
C ARG A 251 10.40 -0.38 -15.88
N GLY A 252 10.79 0.46 -14.92
CA GLY A 252 9.84 1.26 -14.12
C GLY A 252 8.95 0.43 -13.20
N VAL A 253 9.41 -0.74 -12.75
CA VAL A 253 8.64 -1.62 -11.85
C VAL A 253 8.57 -1.00 -10.47
N TRP A 254 7.36 -0.88 -9.92
CA TRP A 254 7.16 -0.36 -8.56
C TRP A 254 7.63 -1.36 -7.50
N CYS A 255 8.33 -0.88 -6.49
CA CYS A 255 8.67 -1.66 -5.30
C CYS A 255 7.74 -1.24 -4.14
N GLY A 256 6.80 -2.11 -3.79
CA GLY A 256 5.98 -1.99 -2.59
C GLY A 256 6.73 -2.54 -1.38
N ILE A 257 7.17 -1.66 -0.50
CA ILE A 257 8.01 -2.01 0.65
C ILE A 257 7.16 -2.05 1.91
N THR A 258 6.93 -3.26 2.40
CA THR A 258 6.22 -3.52 3.66
C THR A 258 7.16 -3.28 4.83
N ILE A 259 6.83 -2.34 5.71
CA ILE A 259 7.76 -1.85 6.74
C ILE A 259 7.88 -2.82 7.91
N GLY A 260 8.96 -3.58 8.04
CA GLY A 260 9.22 -4.38 9.24
C GLY A 260 9.75 -3.53 10.41
N ARG A 261 9.03 -3.48 11.54
CA ARG A 261 9.54 -2.84 12.77
C ARG A 261 10.48 -3.79 13.51
N VAL A 262 11.60 -3.25 13.98
CA VAL A 262 12.55 -3.99 14.80
C VAL A 262 12.36 -3.56 16.25
N LEU A 263 11.77 -4.43 17.06
CA LEU A 263 11.52 -4.19 18.48
C LEU A 263 12.76 -4.55 19.33
N PRO A 264 12.86 -4.07 20.58
CA PRO A 264 13.97 -4.42 21.48
C PRO A 264 14.16 -5.93 21.66
N GLU A 265 13.07 -6.68 21.69
CA GLU A 265 13.02 -8.14 21.85
C GLU A 265 13.26 -8.92 20.56
N THR A 266 13.35 -8.26 19.39
CA THR A 266 13.60 -8.92 18.12
C THR A 266 14.95 -9.67 18.16
N PRO A 267 14.97 -10.99 17.88
CA PRO A 267 16.20 -11.79 17.83
C PRO A 267 17.27 -11.19 16.92
N GLU A 268 18.54 -11.36 17.28
CA GLU A 268 19.67 -10.76 16.56
C GLU A 268 19.74 -11.20 15.09
N GLU A 269 19.41 -12.46 14.80
CA GLU A 269 19.40 -12.98 13.43
C GLU A 269 18.34 -12.28 12.56
N ILE A 270 17.15 -12.03 13.12
CA ILE A 270 16.07 -11.29 12.45
C ILE A 270 16.45 -9.82 12.31
N ARG A 271 17.09 -9.23 13.32
CA ARG A 271 17.61 -7.86 13.27
C ARG A 271 18.64 -7.69 12.14
N ALA A 272 19.58 -8.61 12.01
CA ALA A 272 20.58 -8.61 10.95
C ALA A 272 19.96 -8.79 9.56
N LEU A 273 18.94 -9.64 9.44
CA LEU A 273 18.17 -9.81 8.21
C LEU A 273 17.47 -8.51 7.81
N MET A 274 16.73 -7.88 8.74
CA MET A 274 16.02 -6.62 8.51
C MET A 274 16.96 -5.47 8.15
N GLU A 275 18.15 -5.42 8.74
CA GLU A 275 19.18 -4.45 8.36
C GLU A 275 19.67 -4.67 6.92
N GLY A 276 19.83 -5.93 6.50
CA GLY A 276 20.11 -6.27 5.10
C GLY A 276 19.01 -5.82 4.14
N VAL A 277 17.74 -6.01 4.52
CA VAL A 277 16.58 -5.54 3.75
C VAL A 277 16.58 -4.02 3.64
N ARG A 278 16.82 -3.29 4.74
CA ARG A 278 16.90 -1.82 4.75
C ARG A 278 18.00 -1.29 3.83
N ARG A 279 19.19 -1.91 3.83
CA ARG A 279 20.25 -1.56 2.88
C ARG A 279 19.84 -1.78 1.42
N SER A 280 19.08 -2.84 1.15
CA SER A 280 18.56 -3.12 -0.19
C SER A 280 17.53 -2.08 -0.64
N ILE A 281 16.62 -1.67 0.25
CA ILE A 281 15.66 -0.59 -0.02
C ILE A 281 16.39 0.73 -0.28
N ARG A 282 17.38 1.08 0.55
CA ARG A 282 18.19 2.29 0.35
C ARG A 282 18.87 2.28 -1.01
N ARG A 283 19.43 1.13 -1.42
CA ARG A 283 20.04 0.96 -2.74
C ARG A 283 19.03 1.15 -3.89
N LEU A 284 17.81 0.64 -3.76
CA LEU A 284 16.74 0.86 -4.75
C LEU A 284 16.44 2.36 -4.91
N VAL A 285 16.22 3.06 -3.79
CA VAL A 285 15.88 4.49 -3.82
C VAL A 285 17.06 5.31 -4.38
N ASP A 286 18.30 5.01 -3.98
CA ASP A 286 19.49 5.72 -4.49
C ASP A 286 19.72 5.48 -6.00
N ALA A 287 19.29 4.32 -6.51
CA ALA A 287 19.32 4.00 -7.93
C ALA A 287 18.15 4.63 -8.73
N GLY A 288 17.21 5.31 -8.06
CA GLY A 288 16.06 5.96 -8.70
C GLY A 288 14.87 5.04 -8.94
N ALA A 289 14.76 3.91 -8.23
CA ALA A 289 13.59 3.04 -8.32
C ALA A 289 12.33 3.72 -7.79
N HIS A 290 11.18 3.36 -8.35
CA HIS A 290 9.89 3.77 -7.83
C HIS A 290 9.55 2.95 -6.59
N VAL A 291 9.44 3.61 -5.43
CA VAL A 291 9.18 2.95 -4.14
C VAL A 291 7.93 3.52 -3.50
N ALA A 292 7.04 2.63 -3.05
CA ALA A 292 5.90 2.94 -2.20
C ALA A 292 6.07 2.21 -0.86
N PHE A 293 5.71 2.88 0.23
CA PHE A 293 5.75 2.29 1.57
C PHE A 293 4.35 1.80 1.96
N SER A 294 4.29 0.61 2.53
CA SER A 294 3.05 -0.07 2.93
C SER A 294 3.26 -0.88 4.21
N THR A 295 2.17 -1.43 4.75
CA THR A 295 2.23 -2.11 6.05
C THR A 295 2.27 -3.63 5.95
N ASP A 296 1.59 -4.22 4.97
CA ASP A 296 1.14 -5.62 5.03
C ASP A 296 0.15 -5.85 6.19
N ALA A 297 -0.76 -4.90 6.42
CA ALA A 297 -1.67 -4.96 7.57
C ALA A 297 -2.58 -6.19 7.52
N GLY A 298 -2.67 -6.88 8.65
CA GLY A 298 -3.46 -8.09 8.88
C GLY A 298 -2.62 -9.33 9.16
N ILE A 299 -1.31 -9.32 8.87
CA ILE A 299 -0.48 -10.54 8.94
C ILE A 299 -0.09 -10.99 10.36
N GLU A 300 -0.07 -10.08 11.33
CA GLU A 300 0.33 -10.38 12.72
C GLU A 300 -0.16 -9.28 13.69
N PRO A 301 -0.09 -9.49 15.03
CA PRO A 301 -0.62 -8.52 16.00
C PRO A 301 0.03 -7.14 15.94
N ALA A 302 1.29 -7.07 15.50
CA ALA A 302 2.03 -5.82 15.30
C ALA A 302 1.60 -5.05 14.04
N LYS A 303 0.80 -5.68 13.17
CA LYS A 303 0.37 -5.21 11.85
C LYS A 303 -1.14 -5.00 11.76
N ARG A 304 -1.71 -4.27 12.72
CA ARG A 304 -3.11 -3.86 12.68
C ARG A 304 -3.38 -2.91 11.51
N HIS A 305 -4.63 -2.79 11.09
CA HIS A 305 -5.01 -2.01 9.90
C HIS A 305 -4.95 -0.49 10.06
N ASP A 306 -4.62 0.00 11.26
CA ASP A 306 -4.37 1.41 11.58
C ASP A 306 -2.87 1.75 11.74
N VAL A 307 -1.97 0.82 11.40
CA VAL A 307 -0.55 0.89 11.79
C VAL A 307 0.36 1.72 10.88
N LEU A 308 -0.10 2.14 9.69
CA LEU A 308 0.75 2.86 8.73
C LEU A 308 1.44 4.10 9.36
N PRO A 309 0.77 4.97 10.14
CA PRO A 309 1.43 6.05 10.88
C PRO A 309 2.63 5.61 11.73
N ASP A 310 2.53 4.50 12.45
CA ASP A 310 3.60 3.95 13.29
C ASP A 310 4.77 3.44 12.46
N ASP A 311 4.47 2.75 11.37
CA ASP A 311 5.46 2.21 10.46
C ASP A 311 6.25 3.32 9.77
N LEU A 312 5.59 4.39 9.32
CA LEU A 312 6.25 5.56 8.75
C LEU A 312 7.13 6.29 9.78
N ALA A 313 6.66 6.40 11.02
CA ALA A 313 7.46 6.96 12.10
C ALA A 313 8.73 6.14 12.38
N ASP A 314 8.64 4.81 12.40
CA ASP A 314 9.79 3.92 12.53
C ASP A 314 10.76 4.09 11.34
N LEU A 315 10.24 4.04 10.12
CA LEU A 315 11.04 4.13 8.90
C LEU A 315 11.85 5.43 8.81
N SER A 316 11.28 6.56 9.27
CA SER A 316 11.99 7.86 9.29
C SER A 316 13.23 7.89 10.17
N ARG A 317 13.37 6.92 11.09
CA ARG A 317 14.54 6.77 11.96
C ARG A 317 15.61 5.88 11.34
N HIS A 318 15.35 5.32 10.16
CA HIS A 318 16.15 4.26 9.53
C HIS A 318 16.64 4.60 8.11
N GLY A 319 17.23 5.79 7.93
CA GLY A 319 17.96 6.14 6.70
C GLY A 319 17.11 6.73 5.57
N PHE A 320 15.88 7.14 5.88
CA PHE A 320 14.99 7.88 4.98
C PHE A 320 14.66 9.23 5.60
N THR A 321 14.65 10.27 4.78
CA THR A 321 14.17 11.59 5.21
C THR A 321 12.66 11.56 5.42
N GLY A 322 12.14 12.40 6.33
CA GLY A 322 10.68 12.48 6.55
C GLY A 322 9.89 12.81 5.27
N THR A 323 10.49 13.55 4.33
CA THR A 323 9.87 13.85 3.03
C THR A 323 9.82 12.63 2.10
N GLU A 324 10.88 11.83 2.01
CA GLU A 324 10.86 10.56 1.27
C GLU A 324 9.81 9.61 1.83
N VAL A 325 9.72 9.49 3.16
CA VAL A 325 8.73 8.61 3.82
C VAL A 325 7.30 9.07 3.56
N LEU A 326 7.01 10.36 3.74
CA LEU A 326 5.67 10.90 3.49
C LEU A 326 5.27 10.78 2.01
N ALA A 327 6.17 11.09 1.08
CA ALA A 327 5.90 10.91 -0.35
C ALA A 327 5.65 9.42 -0.67
N GLY A 328 6.45 8.53 -0.09
CA GLY A 328 6.32 7.08 -0.19
C GLY A 328 4.96 6.52 0.22
N ALA A 329 4.25 7.18 1.13
CA ALA A 329 2.90 6.79 1.61
C ALA A 329 1.77 7.74 1.17
N THR A 330 2.06 8.69 0.26
CA THR A 330 1.07 9.59 -0.32
C THR A 330 1.16 9.58 -1.84
N SER A 331 1.96 10.46 -2.44
CA SER A 331 2.04 10.64 -3.89
C SER A 331 2.59 9.41 -4.60
N ALA A 332 3.64 8.78 -4.06
CA ALA A 332 4.25 7.59 -4.63
C ALA A 332 3.36 6.36 -4.45
N ALA A 333 2.78 6.15 -3.27
CA ALA A 333 1.82 5.06 -3.04
C ALA A 333 0.53 5.22 -3.87
N ALA A 334 0.03 6.45 -4.05
CA ALA A 334 -1.08 6.70 -4.98
C ALA A 334 -0.69 6.33 -6.43
N ALA A 335 0.52 6.67 -6.85
CA ALA A 335 1.03 6.32 -8.19
C ALA A 335 1.23 4.81 -8.37
N SER A 336 1.77 4.10 -7.37
CA SER A 336 1.90 2.63 -7.41
C SER A 336 0.55 1.91 -7.49
N CYS A 337 -0.50 2.57 -7.01
CA CYS A 337 -1.88 2.11 -7.08
C CYS A 337 -2.61 2.51 -8.39
N GLY A 338 -1.95 3.20 -9.33
CA GLY A 338 -2.56 3.71 -10.56
C GLY A 338 -3.42 4.98 -10.37
N LEU A 339 -3.39 5.56 -9.17
CA LEU A 339 -4.22 6.72 -8.78
C LEU A 339 -3.45 8.04 -8.72
N GLY A 340 -2.15 8.05 -9.04
CA GLY A 340 -1.30 9.24 -8.94
C GLY A 340 -1.73 10.44 -9.80
N HIS A 341 -2.64 10.24 -10.75
CA HIS A 341 -3.25 11.30 -11.55
C HIS A 341 -4.35 12.08 -10.80
N ARG A 342 -4.86 11.57 -9.68
CA ARG A 342 -5.93 12.20 -8.89
C ARG A 342 -5.79 12.11 -7.37
N LYS A 343 -4.90 11.27 -6.83
CA LYS A 343 -4.70 11.09 -5.37
C LYS A 343 -3.24 11.31 -4.95
N GLY A 344 -3.03 11.39 -3.63
CA GLY A 344 -1.71 11.44 -3.00
C GLY A 344 -1.05 12.82 -3.03
N ARG A 345 -1.75 13.86 -3.47
CA ARG A 345 -1.24 15.23 -3.52
C ARG A 345 -2.32 16.24 -3.17
N ILE A 346 -1.90 17.35 -2.56
CA ILE A 346 -2.74 18.54 -2.42
C ILE A 346 -2.47 19.43 -3.63
N ALA A 347 -3.27 19.25 -4.69
CA ALA A 347 -3.15 19.99 -5.93
C ALA A 347 -4.51 20.14 -6.61
N THR A 348 -4.71 21.22 -7.36
CA THR A 348 -5.94 21.45 -8.12
C THR A 348 -6.30 20.24 -9.00
N GLY A 349 -7.56 19.84 -8.94
CA GLY A 349 -8.13 18.71 -9.67
C GLY A 349 -8.02 17.35 -8.96
N TYR A 350 -7.20 17.25 -7.91
CA TYR A 350 -7.05 16.01 -7.13
C TYR A 350 -8.25 15.82 -6.19
N ASP A 351 -8.49 14.58 -5.78
CA ASP A 351 -9.51 14.24 -4.79
C ASP A 351 -9.20 14.94 -3.46
N ALA A 352 -10.22 15.46 -2.80
CA ALA A 352 -10.08 16.08 -1.48
C ALA A 352 -10.03 15.03 -0.36
N ASP A 353 -9.07 14.12 -0.49
CA ASP A 353 -8.68 13.17 0.55
C ASP A 353 -7.53 13.78 1.34
N LEU A 354 -7.83 14.21 2.57
CA LEU A 354 -6.95 15.08 3.36
C LEU A 354 -6.90 14.60 4.81
N ILE A 355 -5.78 14.84 5.47
CA ILE A 355 -5.65 14.65 6.92
C ILE A 355 -5.02 15.88 7.57
N ALA A 356 -5.49 16.20 8.78
CA ALA A 356 -4.85 17.16 9.67
C ALA A 356 -4.14 16.40 10.80
N VAL A 357 -2.89 16.76 11.04
CA VAL A 357 -2.03 16.19 12.09
C VAL A 357 -1.24 17.31 12.77
N PRO A 358 -0.65 17.09 13.96
CA PRO A 358 0.17 18.11 14.61
C PRO A 358 1.31 18.60 13.70
N ALA A 359 1.58 19.91 13.71
CA ALA A 359 2.66 20.51 12.90
C ALA A 359 4.05 19.94 13.18
N ALA A 360 4.23 19.26 14.32
CA ALA A 360 5.44 18.52 14.65
C ALA A 360 5.81 17.47 13.58
N VAL A 361 4.87 17.00 12.75
CA VAL A 361 5.11 16.07 11.63
C VAL A 361 6.20 16.53 10.65
N ARG A 362 6.46 17.84 10.58
CA ARG A 362 7.57 18.40 9.78
C ARG A 362 8.95 17.92 10.24
N HIS A 363 9.07 17.52 11.50
CA HIS A 363 10.31 17.19 12.17
C HIS A 363 10.30 15.79 12.82
N ASP A 364 9.13 15.30 13.22
CA ASP A 364 8.93 13.98 13.81
C ASP A 364 7.66 13.33 13.27
N LEU A 365 7.81 12.29 12.46
CA LEU A 365 6.68 11.57 11.89
C LEU A 365 5.84 10.80 12.93
N ALA A 366 6.29 10.70 14.18
CA ALA A 366 5.44 10.17 15.26
C ALA A 366 4.15 10.98 15.44
N ALA A 367 4.13 12.26 15.02
CA ALA A 367 2.92 13.08 15.01
C ALA A 367 1.80 12.53 14.09
N LEU A 368 2.11 11.63 13.14
CA LEU A 368 1.09 10.97 12.32
C LEU A 368 0.12 10.09 13.14
N ARG A 369 0.51 9.71 14.36
CA ARG A 369 -0.34 8.90 15.28
C ARG A 369 -1.54 9.68 15.80
N ASP A 370 -1.41 11.00 15.86
CA ASP A 370 -2.40 11.90 16.44
C ASP A 370 -3.20 12.58 15.32
N VAL A 371 -3.86 11.78 14.47
CA VAL A 371 -4.71 12.33 13.40
C VAL A 371 -5.88 13.11 14.00
N GLU A 372 -5.91 14.42 13.76
CA GLU A 372 -6.89 15.34 14.34
C GLU A 372 -8.19 15.39 13.51
N ALA A 373 -8.07 15.21 12.20
CA ALA A 373 -9.20 15.15 11.29
C ALA A 373 -8.85 14.41 9.99
N VAL A 374 -9.87 13.77 9.40
CA VAL A 374 -9.77 13.05 8.13
C VAL A 374 -10.92 13.52 7.23
N TRP A 375 -10.62 13.80 5.98
CA TRP A 375 -11.59 14.04 4.92
C TRP A 375 -11.43 12.99 3.83
N ARG A 376 -12.55 12.44 3.35
CA ARG A 376 -12.61 11.59 2.17
C ARG A 376 -13.58 12.20 1.17
N GLY A 377 -13.10 12.53 -0.03
CA GLY A 377 -13.86 13.26 -1.04
C GLY A 377 -14.47 14.55 -0.50
N GLY A 378 -13.71 15.31 0.29
CA GLY A 378 -14.14 16.58 0.89
C GLY A 378 -15.11 16.46 2.08
N ARG A 379 -15.53 15.26 2.45
CA ARG A 379 -16.44 15.03 3.58
C ARG A 379 -15.64 14.60 4.81
N GLY A 380 -15.89 15.27 5.93
CA GLY A 380 -15.27 14.88 7.21
C GLY A 380 -15.71 13.48 7.62
N VAL A 381 -14.75 12.64 7.98
CA VAL A 381 -14.98 11.38 8.70
C VAL A 381 -15.12 11.74 10.18
N ALA A 382 -16.01 11.07 10.92
CA ALA A 382 -16.34 11.43 12.30
C ALA A 382 -15.06 11.68 13.15
N ARG A 383 -14.95 12.89 13.71
CA ARG A 383 -13.81 13.32 14.53
C ARG A 383 -13.72 12.50 15.81
N ARG A 384 -12.50 12.14 16.23
CA ARG A 384 -12.25 11.86 17.65
C ARG A 384 -12.18 13.20 18.38
N GLY A 385 -13.31 13.66 18.93
CA GLY A 385 -13.38 14.85 19.79
C GLY A 385 -14.15 16.02 19.20
#